data_AF-A0A963AP88-F1
#
_entry.id   AF-A0A963AP88-F1
#
_cell.length_a   1.000
_cell.length_b   1.000
_cell.length_c   1.000
_cell.angle_alpha   90.00
_cell.angle_beta   90.00
_cell.angle_gamma   90.00
#
_symmetry.space_group_name_H-M   'P 1'
#
loop_
_entity.id
_entity.type
_entity.pdbx_description
1 polymer ?
#
loop_
_entity_poly.entity_id
_entity_poly.type
_entity_poly.pdbx_seq_one_letter_code
_entity_poly.pdbx_strand_id
1 'polypeptide(L)'
;MAEPLHFQIDEYYLDLQKQGQDMDILDAERTRRNPFPGLRPFRTGEAHLFFGREGQAEELIARLMRTHFLGVLGNSGSGKSSLVRAGLIPALHAGKKQDRISDWKIVICRPGNSPIQNLAAALAGANTGSAKANVLAPEAGRMLPLLQESSFGLLETEAEADEHRKTLLIVDQFEELFRFSSEIPPG
;
A
#
# COMPACT_ATOMS: atom_id res chain seq x y z
N MET A 1 38.14 -21.18 2.84
CA MET A 1 37.42 -21.43 4.10
C MET A 1 37.12 -20.08 4.70
N ALA A 2 35.83 -19.73 4.83
CA ALA A 2 35.40 -18.44 5.36
C ALA A 2 34.93 -18.63 6.81
N GLU A 3 35.38 -17.77 7.72
CA GLU A 3 35.01 -17.79 9.15
C GLU A 3 33.56 -17.33 9.37
N PRO A 4 32.86 -17.82 10.41
CA PRO A 4 31.49 -17.45 10.68
C PRO A 4 31.43 -16.10 11.43
N LEU A 5 30.50 -15.23 11.02
CA LEU A 5 30.14 -14.01 11.75
C LEU A 5 29.49 -14.39 13.09
N HIS A 6 30.24 -14.19 14.18
CA HIS A 6 29.75 -14.34 15.54
C HIS A 6 28.89 -13.13 15.90
N PHE A 7 27.56 -13.28 15.93
CA PHE A 7 26.66 -12.28 16.51
C PHE A 7 26.78 -12.35 18.02
N GLN A 8 27.58 -11.45 18.59
CA GLN A 8 27.71 -11.31 20.04
C GLN A 8 26.45 -10.61 20.57
N ILE A 9 25.57 -11.38 21.20
CA ILE A 9 24.47 -10.84 22.00
C ILE A 9 25.09 -10.49 23.35
N ASP A 10 25.59 -9.26 23.48
CA ASP A 10 26.21 -8.77 24.71
C ASP A 10 25.21 -8.79 25.89
N GLU A 11 25.72 -9.14 27.09
CA GLU A 11 25.06 -9.26 28.39
C GLU A 11 24.29 -8.01 28.88
N TYR A 12 24.22 -6.95 28.06
CA TYR A 12 23.57 -5.68 28.34
C TYR A 12 22.04 -5.79 28.56
N TYR A 13 21.41 -6.86 28.03
CA TYR A 13 19.97 -7.06 28.12
C TYR A 13 19.47 -7.54 29.49
N LEU A 14 20.33 -8.09 30.35
CA LEU A 14 19.91 -8.58 31.67
C LEU A 14 19.83 -7.48 32.73
N ASP A 15 20.55 -6.35 32.56
CA ASP A 15 20.55 -5.26 33.55
C ASP A 15 19.42 -4.24 33.33
N LEU A 16 18.93 -4.11 32.10
CA LEU A 16 17.85 -3.18 31.74
C LEU A 16 16.46 -3.56 32.30
N GLN A 17 16.29 -4.77 32.83
CA GLN A 17 15.04 -5.16 33.52
C GLN A 17 14.89 -4.55 34.92
N LYS A 18 15.93 -3.90 35.48
CA LYS A 18 15.91 -3.37 36.85
C LYS A 18 15.74 -1.85 36.96
N GLN A 19 15.71 -1.10 35.86
CA GLN A 19 15.58 0.37 35.88
C GLN A 19 14.46 0.82 34.93
N GLY A 20 13.22 0.76 35.42
CA GLY A 20 12.00 0.95 34.65
C GLY A 20 11.63 2.40 34.31
N GLN A 21 12.56 3.27 33.90
CA GLN A 21 12.22 4.65 33.50
C GLN A 21 12.92 5.20 32.23
N ASP A 22 13.85 4.49 31.60
CA ASP A 22 14.57 4.97 30.39
C ASP A 22 14.13 4.31 29.06
N MET A 23 13.11 3.44 29.07
CA MET A 23 12.66 2.71 27.88
C MET A 23 12.03 3.60 26.79
N ASP A 24 11.40 4.73 27.15
CA ASP A 24 10.70 5.58 26.18
C ASP A 24 11.64 6.40 25.27
N ILE A 25 12.86 6.72 25.74
CA ILE A 25 13.82 7.52 24.97
C ILE A 25 14.64 6.63 24.02
N LEU A 26 14.93 5.39 24.42
CA LEU A 26 15.68 4.42 23.61
C LEU A 26 14.87 3.87 22.43
N ASP A 27 13.54 3.73 22.57
CA ASP A 27 12.66 3.26 21.49
C ASP A 27 12.47 4.30 20.38
N ALA A 28 12.41 5.59 20.73
CA ALA A 28 12.31 6.68 19.74
C ALA A 28 13.57 6.82 18.87
N GLU A 29 14.76 6.63 19.46
CA GLU A 29 16.06 6.62 18.75
C GLU A 29 16.26 5.35 17.90
N ARG A 30 15.87 4.16 18.40
CA ARG A 30 15.96 2.89 17.64
C ARG A 30 15.05 2.87 16.42
N THR A 31 13.86 3.47 16.52
CA THR A 31 12.93 3.59 15.37
C THR A 31 13.52 4.44 14.24
N ARG A 32 14.49 5.33 14.52
CA ARG A 32 15.23 6.09 13.50
C ARG A 32 16.38 5.32 12.86
N ARG A 33 16.81 4.17 13.40
CA ARG A 33 17.96 3.39 12.88
C ARG A 33 17.63 2.00 12.33
N ASN A 34 16.44 1.46 12.61
CA ASN A 34 16.03 0.19 12.00
C ASN A 34 15.50 0.44 10.58
N PRO A 35 16.21 0.01 9.51
CA PRO A 35 15.74 0.22 8.14
C PRO A 35 14.49 -0.63 7.84
N PHE A 36 14.23 -1.68 8.63
CA PHE A 36 13.11 -2.57 8.39
C PHE A 36 11.82 -2.07 9.06
N PRO A 37 10.71 -2.08 8.32
CA PRO A 37 9.44 -1.50 8.75
C PRO A 37 8.74 -2.25 9.90
N GLY A 38 9.22 -3.44 10.28
CA GLY A 38 8.50 -4.34 11.18
C GLY A 38 7.24 -4.90 10.50
N LEU A 39 6.09 -4.84 11.18
CA LEU A 39 4.83 -5.41 10.68
C LEU A 39 4.09 -4.53 9.66
N ARG A 40 4.47 -3.25 9.51
CA ARG A 40 3.85 -2.41 8.48
C ARG A 40 4.36 -2.85 7.10
N PRO A 41 3.55 -2.72 6.04
CA PRO A 41 4.03 -2.93 4.68
C PRO A 41 5.20 -1.99 4.32
N PHE A 42 6.11 -2.48 3.49
CA PHE A 42 7.09 -1.64 2.82
C PHE A 42 6.39 -0.63 1.90
N ARG A 43 6.93 0.58 1.84
CA ARG A 43 6.47 1.67 0.97
C ARG A 43 7.23 1.62 -0.36
N THR A 44 6.70 2.31 -1.37
CA THR A 44 7.34 2.39 -2.69
C THR A 44 8.77 2.94 -2.65
N GLY A 45 9.07 3.91 -1.78
CA GLY A 45 10.43 4.43 -1.60
C GLY A 45 11.40 3.46 -0.90
N GLU A 46 10.88 2.36 -0.33
CA GLU A 46 11.66 1.35 0.41
C GLU A 46 11.93 0.11 -0.45
N ALA A 47 11.75 0.21 -1.77
CA ALA A 47 11.99 -0.88 -2.73
C ALA A 47 13.40 -1.49 -2.60
N HIS A 48 14.40 -0.66 -2.31
CA HIS A 48 15.79 -1.08 -2.11
C HIS A 48 16.00 -1.96 -0.86
N LEU A 49 15.00 -2.09 0.01
CA LEU A 49 15.02 -2.94 1.21
C LEU A 49 14.13 -4.18 1.05
N PHE A 50 13.42 -4.31 -0.08
CA PHE A 50 12.49 -5.40 -0.36
C PHE A 50 13.16 -6.44 -1.26
N PHE A 51 13.47 -7.61 -0.69
CA PHE A 51 14.24 -8.67 -1.37
C PHE A 51 13.50 -10.02 -1.43
N GLY A 52 13.89 -10.87 -2.39
CA GLY A 52 13.50 -12.28 -2.48
C GLY A 52 12.12 -12.53 -3.08
N ARG A 53 11.52 -11.50 -3.68
CA ARG A 53 10.18 -11.54 -4.32
C ARG A 53 10.14 -10.79 -5.66
N GLU A 54 11.29 -10.56 -6.26
CA GLU A 54 11.45 -9.87 -7.53
C GLU A 54 10.69 -10.61 -8.64
N GLY A 55 10.85 -11.94 -8.73
CA GLY A 55 10.13 -12.76 -9.70
C GLY A 55 8.60 -12.74 -9.52
N GLN A 56 8.10 -12.56 -8.29
CA GLN A 56 6.66 -12.40 -8.07
C GLN A 56 6.17 -11.06 -8.61
N ALA A 57 6.94 -9.98 -8.45
CA ALA A 57 6.58 -8.66 -8.99
C ALA A 57 6.56 -8.66 -10.53
N GLU A 58 7.52 -9.32 -11.16
CA GLU A 58 7.57 -9.51 -12.62
C GLU A 58 6.35 -10.29 -13.13
N GLU A 59 5.95 -11.35 -12.43
CA GLU A 59 4.76 -12.11 -12.77
C GLU A 59 3.48 -11.26 -12.66
N LEU A 60 3.35 -10.42 -11.62
CA LEU A 60 2.23 -9.49 -11.50
C LEU A 60 2.19 -8.52 -12.69
N ILE A 61 3.33 -7.98 -13.12
CA ILE A 61 3.41 -7.09 -14.30
C ILE A 61 2.95 -7.83 -15.55
N ALA A 62 3.50 -9.02 -15.81
CA ALA A 62 3.18 -9.81 -16.99
C ALA A 62 1.67 -10.14 -17.06
N ARG A 63 1.04 -10.41 -15.91
CA ARG A 63 -0.41 -10.61 -15.80
C ARG A 63 -1.18 -9.32 -16.05
N LEU A 64 -0.79 -8.20 -15.44
CA LEU A 64 -1.42 -6.88 -15.65
C LEU A 64 -1.36 -6.40 -17.10
N MET A 65 -0.32 -6.75 -17.85
CA MET A 65 -0.25 -6.39 -19.28
C MET A 65 -1.27 -7.17 -20.13
N ARG A 66 -1.83 -8.27 -19.60
CA ARG A 66 -2.79 -9.15 -20.30
C ARG A 66 -4.21 -9.04 -19.74
N THR A 67 -4.38 -8.59 -18.50
CA THR A 67 -5.68 -8.49 -17.82
C THR A 67 -5.84 -7.14 -17.13
N HIS A 68 -7.07 -6.61 -17.10
CA HIS A 68 -7.38 -5.35 -16.40
C HIS A 68 -7.75 -5.56 -14.92
N PHE A 69 -7.69 -6.80 -14.44
CA PHE A 69 -7.98 -7.15 -13.05
C PHE A 69 -7.02 -8.25 -12.58
N LEU A 70 -6.52 -8.11 -11.35
CA LEU A 70 -5.59 -9.03 -10.73
C LEU A 70 -5.82 -9.09 -9.22
N GLY A 71 -6.11 -10.28 -8.71
CA GLY A 71 -6.18 -10.53 -7.26
C GLY A 71 -4.85 -11.03 -6.70
N VAL A 72 -4.39 -10.43 -5.60
CA VAL A 72 -3.20 -10.88 -4.85
C VAL A 72 -3.68 -11.47 -3.52
N LEU A 73 -3.62 -12.80 -3.39
CA LEU A 73 -4.16 -13.55 -2.26
C LEU A 73 -3.05 -14.20 -1.42
N GLY A 74 -3.36 -14.51 -0.15
CA GLY A 74 -2.45 -15.16 0.79
C GLY A 74 -2.71 -14.77 2.23
N ASN A 75 -2.10 -15.49 3.17
CA ASN A 75 -2.30 -15.31 4.61
C ASN A 75 -2.01 -13.87 5.08
N SER A 76 -2.60 -13.48 6.21
CA SER A 76 -2.24 -12.22 6.87
C SER A 76 -0.75 -12.19 7.19
N GLY A 77 -0.10 -11.04 7.02
CA GLY A 77 1.34 -10.89 7.24
C GLY A 77 2.24 -11.50 6.16
N SER A 78 1.71 -12.16 5.12
CA SER A 78 2.54 -12.79 4.07
C SER A 78 3.27 -11.80 3.13
N GLY A 79 3.14 -10.49 3.37
CA GLY A 79 3.84 -9.45 2.61
C GLY A 79 3.14 -9.00 1.32
N LYS A 80 1.86 -9.28 1.10
CA LYS A 80 1.12 -8.92 -0.14
C LYS A 80 1.15 -7.42 -0.44
N SER A 81 0.79 -6.60 0.55
CA SER A 81 0.80 -5.14 0.40
C SER A 81 2.23 -4.63 0.16
N SER A 82 3.26 -5.24 0.76
CA SER A 82 4.66 -4.93 0.46
C SER A 82 5.06 -5.33 -0.96
N LEU A 83 4.65 -6.52 -1.43
CA LEU A 83 4.90 -6.98 -2.80
C LEU A 83 4.30 -6.01 -3.82
N VAL A 84 3.08 -5.53 -3.58
CA VAL A 84 2.45 -4.53 -4.44
C VAL A 84 3.19 -3.18 -4.34
N ARG A 85 3.42 -2.68 -3.12
CA ARG A 85 3.91 -1.31 -2.90
C ARG A 85 5.39 -1.13 -3.21
N ALA A 86 6.23 -2.09 -2.84
CA ALA A 86 7.69 -2.04 -2.93
C ALA A 86 8.27 -2.97 -4.02
N GLY A 87 7.45 -3.88 -4.58
CA GLY A 87 7.82 -4.69 -5.75
C GLY A 87 7.18 -4.17 -7.04
N LEU A 88 5.86 -4.31 -7.16
CA LEU A 88 5.12 -4.00 -8.39
C LEU A 88 5.20 -2.52 -8.79
N ILE A 89 4.87 -1.58 -7.90
CA ILE A 89 4.84 -0.15 -8.25
C ILE A 89 6.23 0.34 -8.71
N PRO A 90 7.34 0.06 -7.99
CA PRO A 90 8.68 0.43 -8.45
C PRO A 90 9.05 -0.20 -9.79
N ALA A 91 8.70 -1.48 -10.00
CA ALA A 91 8.99 -2.17 -11.25
C ALA A 91 8.22 -1.57 -12.44
N LEU A 92 6.95 -1.18 -12.26
CA LEU A 92 6.18 -0.43 -13.28
C LEU A 92 6.84 0.91 -13.64
N HIS A 93 7.40 1.62 -12.65
CA HIS A 93 8.13 2.86 -12.90
C HIS A 93 9.51 2.63 -13.55
N ALA A 94 10.20 1.53 -13.24
CA ALA A 94 11.49 1.20 -13.84
C ALA A 94 11.37 0.82 -15.33
N GLY A 95 10.29 0.13 -15.70
CA GLY A 95 9.99 -0.21 -17.10
C GLY A 95 9.84 0.99 -18.05
N LYS A 96 9.61 2.20 -17.50
CA LYS A 96 9.53 3.46 -18.26
C LYS A 96 10.79 3.80 -19.07
N LYS A 97 11.95 3.21 -18.74
CA LYS A 97 13.22 3.50 -19.43
C LYS A 97 13.42 2.70 -20.72
N GLN A 98 12.77 1.55 -20.88
CA GLN A 98 13.13 0.60 -21.95
C GLN A 98 12.11 0.58 -23.10
N ASP A 99 10.86 0.90 -22.82
CA ASP A 99 9.81 1.05 -23.82
C ASP A 99 8.97 2.27 -23.45
N ARG A 100 8.32 2.90 -24.44
CA ARG A 100 7.37 4.04 -24.26
C ARG A 100 6.08 3.61 -23.50
N ILE A 101 6.19 2.62 -22.62
CA ILE A 101 5.12 2.03 -21.81
C ILE A 101 4.70 3.06 -20.77
N SER A 102 3.69 3.83 -21.19
CA SER A 102 2.58 4.44 -20.43
C SER A 102 2.93 5.04 -19.06
N ASP A 103 2.71 6.35 -18.93
CA ASP A 103 2.61 7.00 -17.63
C ASP A 103 1.47 6.36 -16.82
N TRP A 104 1.81 5.45 -15.91
CA TRP A 104 0.82 4.92 -14.98
C TRP A 104 0.49 5.98 -13.91
N LYS A 105 -0.80 6.31 -13.75
CA LYS A 105 -1.36 6.93 -12.54
C LYS A 105 -1.58 5.81 -11.53
N ILE A 106 -0.88 5.86 -10.41
CA ILE A 106 -1.06 4.87 -9.34
C ILE A 106 -2.01 5.47 -8.31
N VAL A 107 -3.14 4.79 -8.07
CA VAL A 107 -4.12 5.16 -7.05
C VAL A 107 -4.18 4.05 -6.03
N ILE A 108 -3.95 4.36 -4.76
CA ILE A 108 -4.05 3.38 -3.66
C ILE A 108 -5.24 3.76 -2.79
N CYS A 109 -6.20 2.85 -2.69
CA CYS A 109 -7.37 2.97 -1.85
C CYS A 109 -7.34 1.87 -0.79
N ARG A 110 -7.70 2.23 0.45
CA ARG A 110 -8.08 1.28 1.48
C ARG A 110 -9.56 1.50 1.79
N PRO A 111 -10.44 0.49 1.62
CA PRO A 111 -11.88 0.69 1.76
C PRO A 111 -12.32 1.24 3.12
N GLY A 112 -11.83 0.69 4.24
CA GLY A 112 -12.25 1.09 5.59
C GLY A 112 -13.78 1.10 5.76
N ASN A 113 -14.27 2.00 6.62
CA ASN A 113 -15.69 2.09 6.98
C ASN A 113 -16.55 2.89 5.99
N SER A 114 -15.91 3.62 5.06
CA SER A 114 -16.59 4.43 4.04
C SER A 114 -15.99 4.15 2.65
N PRO A 115 -16.21 2.95 2.06
CA PRO A 115 -15.49 2.51 0.87
C PRO A 115 -15.54 3.48 -0.31
N ILE A 116 -16.72 4.01 -0.63
CA ILE A 116 -16.89 4.91 -1.78
C ILE A 116 -16.27 6.29 -1.51
N GLN A 117 -16.37 6.81 -0.29
CA GLN A 117 -15.72 8.07 0.09
C GLN A 117 -14.19 7.94 0.05
N ASN A 118 -13.66 6.82 0.55
CA ASN A 118 -12.22 6.55 0.54
C ASN A 118 -11.70 6.33 -0.88
N LEU A 119 -12.50 5.73 -1.77
CA LEU A 119 -12.18 5.64 -3.19
C LEU A 119 -12.17 7.02 -3.86
N ALA A 120 -13.19 7.85 -3.64
CA ALA A 120 -13.24 9.22 -4.17
C ALA A 120 -12.02 10.05 -3.72
N ALA A 121 -11.68 9.97 -2.42
CA ALA A 121 -10.50 10.62 -1.88
C ALA A 121 -9.19 10.11 -2.51
N ALA A 122 -9.06 8.79 -2.71
CA ALA A 122 -7.89 8.21 -3.36
C ALA A 122 -7.74 8.67 -4.81
N LEU A 123 -8.82 8.67 -5.59
CA LEU A 123 -8.82 9.08 -6.99
C LEU A 123 -8.49 10.58 -7.14
N ALA A 124 -8.92 11.41 -6.17
CA ALA A 124 -8.57 12.81 -6.05
C ALA A 124 -7.10 13.06 -5.60
N GLY A 125 -6.32 12.01 -5.34
CA GLY A 125 -4.91 12.10 -4.98
C GLY A 125 -4.62 12.27 -3.48
N ALA A 126 -5.62 12.07 -2.61
CA ALA A 126 -5.37 12.04 -1.17
C ALA A 126 -4.56 10.78 -0.80
N ASN A 127 -3.51 10.95 0.01
CA ASN A 127 -2.80 9.82 0.61
C ASN A 127 -3.70 9.17 1.68
N THR A 128 -4.46 8.15 1.29
CA THR A 128 -5.41 7.38 2.14
C THR A 128 -4.77 6.61 3.32
N GLY A 129 -3.47 6.82 3.57
CA GLY A 129 -2.71 6.20 4.66
C GLY A 129 -2.63 7.01 5.97
N SER A 130 -3.11 8.26 5.99
CA SER A 130 -3.12 9.09 7.20
C SER A 130 -4.54 9.35 7.66
N ALA A 131 -4.86 8.91 8.87
CA ALA A 131 -6.16 9.05 9.55
C ALA A 131 -6.52 10.50 9.94
N LYS A 132 -6.22 11.48 9.08
CA LYS A 132 -6.61 12.88 9.27
C LYS A 132 -7.04 13.51 7.95
N ALA A 133 -8.35 13.52 7.70
CA ALA A 133 -9.07 14.67 7.14
C ALA A 133 -10.58 14.35 7.11
N ASN A 134 -11.36 14.92 8.03
CA ASN A 134 -12.83 14.82 8.05
C ASN A 134 -13.48 15.84 7.08
N VAL A 135 -12.75 16.24 6.04
CA VAL A 135 -13.23 17.15 4.99
C VAL A 135 -12.77 16.56 3.67
N LEU A 136 -13.74 16.12 2.86
CA LEU A 136 -13.45 15.71 1.48
C LEU A 136 -12.83 16.89 0.75
N ALA A 137 -11.70 16.67 0.08
CA ALA A 137 -11.17 17.67 -0.85
C ALA A 137 -12.25 18.01 -1.89
N PRO A 138 -12.33 19.27 -2.39
CA PRO A 138 -13.32 19.66 -3.39
C PRO A 138 -13.39 18.72 -4.60
N GLU A 139 -12.24 18.20 -5.03
CA GLU A 139 -12.09 17.22 -6.11
C GLU A 139 -12.79 15.89 -5.77
N ALA A 140 -12.54 15.35 -4.56
CA ALA A 140 -13.21 14.15 -4.09
C ALA A 140 -14.74 14.35 -4.00
N GLY A 141 -15.18 15.56 -3.64
CA GLY A 141 -16.60 15.91 -3.57
C GLY A 141 -17.31 15.85 -4.93
N ARG A 142 -16.60 16.13 -6.03
CA ARG A 142 -17.13 15.98 -7.39
C ARG A 142 -17.19 14.53 -7.85
N MET A 143 -16.23 13.71 -7.42
CA MET A 143 -16.14 12.30 -7.80
C MET A 143 -17.17 11.43 -7.06
N LEU A 144 -17.51 11.79 -5.82
CA LEU A 144 -18.37 10.97 -4.96
C LEU A 144 -19.77 10.69 -5.56
N PRO A 145 -20.53 11.68 -6.08
CA PRO A 145 -21.82 11.43 -6.71
C PRO A 145 -21.70 10.52 -7.94
N LEU A 146 -20.68 10.73 -8.79
CA LEU A 146 -20.43 9.90 -9.98
C LEU A 146 -20.22 8.42 -9.58
N LEU A 147 -19.42 8.18 -8.54
CA LEU A 147 -19.15 6.83 -8.02
C LEU A 147 -20.36 6.18 -7.34
N GLN A 148 -21.33 6.96 -6.86
CA GLN A 148 -22.53 6.44 -6.19
C GLN A 148 -23.70 6.22 -7.15
N GLU A 149 -23.84 7.07 -8.16
CA GLU A 149 -25.03 7.15 -9.00
C GLU A 149 -24.83 6.53 -10.39
N SER A 150 -23.58 6.40 -10.86
CA SER A 150 -23.27 5.82 -12.17
C SER A 150 -22.63 4.43 -12.04
N SER A 151 -23.15 3.47 -12.81
CA SER A 151 -22.49 2.17 -13.01
C SER A 151 -21.13 2.30 -13.72
N PHE A 152 -20.88 3.44 -14.36
CA PHE A 152 -19.61 3.79 -15.02
C PHE A 152 -18.85 4.89 -14.29
N GLY A 153 -19.20 5.23 -13.04
CA GLY A 153 -18.63 6.36 -12.30
C GLY A 153 -17.10 6.34 -12.21
N LEU A 154 -16.48 5.14 -12.15
CA LEU A 154 -15.02 5.02 -12.16
C LEU A 154 -14.40 5.43 -13.51
N LEU A 155 -15.07 5.16 -14.63
CA LEU A 155 -14.61 5.60 -15.95
C LEU A 155 -14.84 7.09 -16.12
N GLU A 156 -15.98 7.60 -15.70
CA GLU A 156 -16.33 9.03 -15.78
C GLU A 156 -15.36 9.89 -14.98
N THR A 157 -14.95 9.43 -13.80
CA THR A 157 -13.98 10.14 -12.96
C THR A 157 -12.55 10.15 -13.52
N GLU A 158 -12.21 9.20 -14.39
CA GLU A 158 -10.91 9.13 -15.06
C GLU A 158 -10.95 9.68 -16.49
N ALA A 159 -12.13 9.85 -17.10
CA ALA A 159 -12.29 10.40 -18.45
C ALA A 159 -11.91 11.89 -18.55
N GLU A 160 -11.91 12.62 -17.43
CA GLU A 160 -11.33 13.97 -17.35
C GLU A 160 -9.80 13.97 -17.28
N ALA A 161 -9.16 12.81 -17.09
CA ALA A 161 -7.72 12.67 -17.05
C ALA A 161 -7.13 12.43 -18.45
N ASP A 162 -5.90 12.90 -18.67
CA ASP A 162 -5.14 12.81 -19.92
C ASP A 162 -5.28 11.44 -20.63
N GLU A 163 -5.77 11.46 -21.87
CA GLU A 163 -6.17 10.30 -22.68
C GLU A 163 -5.02 9.31 -22.94
N HIS A 164 -3.78 9.71 -22.65
CA HIS A 164 -2.57 8.89 -22.80
C HIS A 164 -2.07 8.26 -21.50
N ARG A 165 -2.76 8.48 -20.37
CA ARG A 165 -2.34 7.99 -19.05
C ARG A 165 -3.14 6.74 -18.64
N LYS A 166 -2.45 5.64 -18.32
CA LYS A 166 -3.12 4.43 -17.78
C LYS A 166 -3.28 4.56 -16.27
N THR A 167 -4.42 4.19 -15.70
CA THR A 167 -4.62 4.20 -14.24
C THR A 167 -4.56 2.78 -13.66
N LEU A 168 -3.69 2.59 -12.65
CA LEU A 168 -3.67 1.38 -11.82
C LEU A 168 -4.29 1.71 -10.47
N LEU A 169 -5.52 1.24 -10.27
CA LEU A 169 -6.21 1.29 -8.99
C LEU A 169 -5.84 0.06 -8.14
N ILE A 170 -5.24 0.31 -6.99
CA ILE A 170 -4.90 -0.70 -5.99
C ILE A 170 -5.87 -0.56 -4.83
N VAL A 171 -6.66 -1.61 -4.60
CA VAL A 171 -7.54 -1.70 -3.41
C VAL A 171 -6.86 -2.61 -2.39
N ASP A 172 -6.16 -1.99 -1.44
CA ASP A 172 -5.46 -2.69 -0.36
C ASP A 172 -6.42 -3.03 0.77
N GLN A 173 -6.24 -4.19 1.40
CA GLN A 173 -7.17 -4.73 2.39
C GLN A 173 -8.63 -4.83 1.89
N PHE A 174 -8.83 -5.31 0.66
CA PHE A 174 -10.15 -5.51 0.06
C PHE A 174 -11.11 -6.33 0.95
N GLU A 175 -10.57 -7.23 1.77
CA GLU A 175 -11.35 -8.02 2.72
C GLU A 175 -12.10 -7.20 3.76
N GLU A 176 -11.73 -5.94 3.99
CA GLU A 176 -12.46 -5.02 4.87
C GLU A 176 -13.90 -4.81 4.43
N LEU A 177 -14.19 -4.87 3.12
CA LEU A 177 -15.56 -4.72 2.61
C LEU A 177 -16.54 -5.76 3.18
N PHE A 178 -16.04 -6.97 3.46
CA PHE A 178 -16.87 -8.06 3.97
C PHE A 178 -17.04 -8.00 5.49
N ARG A 179 -16.20 -7.25 6.22
CA ARG A 179 -16.35 -7.10 7.68
C ARG A 179 -17.57 -6.24 8.04
N PHE A 180 -17.85 -5.22 7.25
CA PHE A 180 -18.93 -4.25 7.50
C PHE A 180 -20.28 -4.68 6.92
N SER A 181 -20.31 -5.68 6.04
CA SER A 181 -21.56 -6.23 5.50
C SER A 181 -22.30 -7.13 6.49
N SER A 182 -21.69 -7.50 7.63
CA SER A 182 -22.26 -8.41 8.63
C SER A 182 -23.14 -7.75 9.68
N GLU A 183 -23.28 -6.41 9.69
CA GLU A 183 -24.21 -5.68 10.57
C GLU A 183 -25.57 -5.43 9.88
N ILE A 184 -26.13 -6.44 9.23
CA ILE A 184 -27.54 -6.41 8.83
C ILE A 184 -28.35 -6.79 10.09
N PRO A 185 -29.18 -5.91 10.66
CA PRO A 185 -30.03 -6.28 11.79
C PRO A 185 -30.95 -7.44 11.35
N PRO A 186 -31.23 -8.43 12.21
CA PRO A 186 -32.29 -9.38 11.92
C PRO A 186 -33.60 -8.60 11.71
N GLY A 187 -34.22 -8.82 10.56
CA GLY A 187 -35.49 -8.20 10.18
C GLY A 187 -36.68 -8.68 10.99
#